data_AF-A0A0F3NU33-F1
#
_entry.id   AF-A0A0F3NU33-F1
#
_cell.length_a   1.000
_cell.length_b   1.000
_cell.length_c   1.000
_cell.angle_alpha   90.00
_cell.angle_beta   90.00
_cell.angle_gamma   90.00
#
_symmetry.space_group_name_H-M   'P 1'
#
loop_
_entity.id
_entity.type
_entity.pdbx_description
1 polymer ?
#
loop_
_entity_poly.entity_id
_entity_poly.type
_entity_poly.pdbx_seq_one_letter_code
_entity_poly.pdbx_strand_id
1 'polypeptide(L)'
;MYWSPFGGALLPALNKHAVAPNENFNLCIAGVPGSGKSVFMQELMLSVLGVGGKVFVLDYGRSFKRTCLILGGRYIEFDMKNPVSINPFSEVPEDDSAKSIEARSDFLSNFPSILATMAAPQYGTSDLQQPMLQRL
;
A
#
# COMPACT_ATOMS: atom_id res chain seq x y z
N MET A 1 6.25 20.24 24.21
CA MET A 1 5.05 20.17 23.34
C MET A 1 5.56 19.87 21.93
N TYR A 2 5.36 18.65 21.44
CA TYR A 2 5.84 18.25 20.10
C TYR A 2 4.80 18.65 19.08
N TRP A 3 5.20 19.41 18.05
CA TRP A 3 4.31 19.73 16.94
C TRP A 3 4.15 18.50 16.05
N SER A 4 2.91 18.11 15.74
CA SER A 4 2.58 17.00 14.85
C SER A 4 1.99 17.56 13.55
N PRO A 5 2.57 17.27 12.38
CA PRO A 5 1.99 17.66 11.08
C PRO A 5 0.64 16.97 10.80
N PHE A 6 0.28 15.95 11.57
CA PHE A 6 -0.95 15.17 11.43
C PHE A 6 -1.95 15.45 12.56
N GLY A 7 -1.73 16.49 13.36
CA GLY A 7 -2.58 16.81 14.50
C GLY A 7 -2.71 15.65 15.50
N GLY A 8 -3.89 15.50 16.10
CA GLY A 8 -4.23 14.42 17.02
C GLY A 8 -4.59 13.08 16.36
N ALA A 9 -4.63 13.02 15.02
CA ALA A 9 -5.10 11.84 14.27
C ALA A 9 -4.19 10.61 14.46
N LEU A 10 -2.89 10.82 14.66
CA LEU A 10 -1.92 9.76 14.97
C LEU A 10 -1.75 9.49 16.48
N LEU A 11 -2.55 10.15 17.33
CA LEU A 11 -2.58 9.94 18.78
C LEU A 11 -3.93 9.38 19.22
N PRO A 12 -4.34 8.17 18.77
CA PRO A 12 -5.63 7.58 19.13
C PRO A 12 -5.80 7.39 20.66
N ALA A 13 -4.70 7.32 21.40
CA ALA A 13 -4.70 7.23 22.86
C ALA A 13 -5.11 8.53 23.57
N LEU A 14 -5.06 9.69 22.89
CA LEU A 14 -5.09 11.00 23.54
C LEU A 14 -6.39 11.79 23.32
N ASN A 15 -7.28 11.38 22.40
CA ASN A 15 -8.55 12.10 22.24
C ASN A 15 -9.70 11.24 21.65
N LYS A 16 -10.47 10.60 22.53
CA LYS A 16 -11.64 9.79 22.15
C LYS A 16 -12.87 10.61 21.70
N HIS A 17 -12.83 11.94 21.80
CA HIS A 17 -13.98 12.83 21.57
C HIS A 17 -13.73 13.99 20.59
N ALA A 18 -12.57 14.04 19.91
CA ALA A 18 -12.33 15.08 18.92
C ALA A 18 -13.00 14.74 17.58
N VAL A 19 -13.84 15.65 17.08
CA VAL A 19 -14.37 15.62 15.72
C VAL A 19 -13.20 15.83 14.76
N ALA A 20 -12.83 14.77 14.03
CA ALA A 20 -11.76 14.80 13.02
C ALA A 20 -12.17 15.75 11.87
N PRO A 21 -11.47 16.87 11.65
CA PRO A 21 -11.83 17.80 10.57
C PRO A 21 -11.31 17.24 9.23
N ASN A 22 -12.20 16.83 8.32
CA ASN A 22 -11.94 16.43 6.92
C ASN A 22 -10.45 16.15 6.58
N GLU A 23 -9.99 14.97 7.01
CA GLU A 23 -8.57 14.65 7.18
C GLU A 23 -7.99 13.93 5.94
N ASN A 24 -7.56 14.69 4.93
CA ASN A 24 -6.72 14.14 3.86
C ASN A 24 -5.24 14.43 4.15
N PHE A 25 -4.48 13.41 4.58
CA PHE A 25 -3.05 13.53 4.94
C PHE A 25 -2.09 13.16 3.79
N ASN A 26 -2.55 13.31 2.55
CA ASN A 26 -1.72 13.01 1.38
C ASN A 26 -0.58 14.04 1.27
N LEU A 27 0.65 13.56 1.12
CA LEU A 27 1.85 14.40 1.03
C LEU A 27 2.63 14.07 -0.25
N CYS A 28 3.02 15.10 -1.01
CA CYS A 28 3.89 14.98 -2.17
C CYS A 28 5.26 15.60 -1.87
N ILE A 29 6.33 14.84 -2.12
CA ILE A 29 7.72 15.27 -1.89
C ILE A 29 8.47 15.23 -3.22
N ALA A 30 8.94 16.37 -3.69
CA ALA A 30 9.67 16.51 -4.95
C ALA A 30 11.07 17.09 -4.73
N GLY A 31 12.03 16.71 -5.57
CA GLY A 31 13.41 17.18 -5.49
C GLY A 31 14.37 16.34 -6.33
N VAL A 32 15.54 16.91 -6.63
CA VAL A 32 16.59 16.24 -7.44
C VAL A 32 17.19 15.02 -6.73
N PRO A 33 17.78 14.04 -7.43
CA PRO A 33 18.54 12.97 -6.79
C PRO A 33 19.57 13.53 -5.80
N GLY A 34 19.67 12.93 -4.61
CA GLY A 34 20.55 13.42 -3.55
C GLY A 34 19.99 14.56 -2.68
N SER A 35 18.83 15.15 -3.00
CA SER A 35 18.24 16.26 -2.23
C SER A 35 17.67 15.87 -0.85
N GLY A 36 17.91 14.65 -0.36
CA GLY A 36 17.42 14.20 0.95
C GLY A 36 15.98 13.69 1.01
N LYS A 37 15.27 13.50 -0.12
CA LYS A 37 13.89 13.00 -0.13
C LYS A 37 13.69 11.71 0.68
N SER A 38 14.54 10.70 0.46
CA SER A 38 14.47 9.43 1.18
C SER A 38 14.82 9.57 2.66
N VAL A 39 15.67 10.53 3.03
CA VAL A 39 15.99 10.80 4.43
C VAL A 39 14.77 11.39 5.13
N PHE A 40 14.13 12.38 4.53
CA PHE A 40 12.90 12.98 5.06
C PHE A 40 11.75 11.97 5.16
N MET A 41 11.53 11.14 4.13
CA MET A 41 10.51 10.09 4.17
C MET A 41 10.77 9.04 5.27
N GLN A 42 12.03 8.70 5.55
CA GLN A 42 12.37 7.79 6.65
C GLN A 42 12.09 8.41 8.02
N GLU A 43 12.38 9.70 8.22
CA GLU A 43 12.04 10.41 9.46
C GLU A 43 10.52 10.44 9.69
N LEU A 44 9.77 10.68 8.62
CA LEU A 44 8.30 10.64 8.65
C LEU A 44 7.78 9.25 9.03
N MET A 45 8.33 8.20 8.40
CA MET A 45 8.01 6.81 8.73
C MET A 45 8.30 6.51 10.20
N LEU A 46 9.49 6.89 10.70
CA LEU A 46 9.88 6.66 12.10
C LEU A 46 8.93 7.35 13.07
N SER A 47 8.48 8.57 12.74
CA SER A 47 7.50 9.30 13.54
C SER A 47 6.16 8.56 13.61
N VAL A 48 5.67 8.03 12.48
CA VAL A 48 4.43 7.24 12.43
C VAL A 48 4.57 5.93 13.20
N LEU A 49 5.70 5.23 13.08
CA LEU A 49 5.97 4.01 13.84
C LEU A 49 6.09 4.30 15.34
N GLY A 50 6.70 5.43 15.72
CA GLY A 50 6.93 5.83 17.11
C GLY A 50 5.64 6.06 17.91
N VAL A 51 4.54 6.39 17.24
CA VAL A 51 3.20 6.51 17.85
C VAL A 51 2.35 5.23 17.74
N GLY A 52 2.96 4.12 17.30
CA GLY A 52 2.28 2.83 17.14
C GLY A 52 1.50 2.67 15.82
N GLY A 53 1.74 3.56 14.84
CA GLY A 53 1.19 3.46 13.50
C GLY A 53 1.83 2.32 12.69
N LYS A 54 1.25 2.04 11.52
CA LYS A 54 1.78 1.07 10.56
C LYS A 54 2.26 1.79 9.30
N VAL A 55 3.37 1.35 8.72
CA VAL A 55 3.93 1.94 7.50
C VAL A 55 4.21 0.84 6.48
N PHE A 56 3.77 1.08 5.25
CA PHE A 56 4.10 0.27 4.07
C PHE A 56 4.86 1.16 3.09
N VAL A 57 5.98 0.67 2.56
CA VAL A 57 6.85 1.44 1.65
C VAL A 57 7.07 0.66 0.37
N LEU A 58 6.86 1.32 -0.77
CA LEU A 58 7.26 0.82 -2.09
C LEU A 58 8.67 1.36 -2.40
N ASP A 59 9.68 0.54 -2.19
CA ASP A 59 11.09 0.95 -2.23
C ASP A 59 11.80 0.46 -3.50
N TYR A 60 11.74 1.25 -4.58
CA TYR A 60 12.47 0.95 -5.81
C TYR A 60 14.00 1.08 -5.63
N GLY A 61 14.45 2.07 -4.87
CA GLY A 61 15.87 2.43 -4.71
C GLY A 61 16.60 1.69 -3.58
N ARG A 62 15.92 0.78 -2.87
CA ARG A 62 16.44 0.07 -1.69
C ARG A 62 16.93 1.00 -0.57
N SER A 63 16.42 2.24 -0.52
CA SER A 63 16.82 3.24 0.48
C SER A 63 16.31 2.92 1.89
N PHE A 64 15.23 2.14 2.00
CA PHE A 64 14.56 1.80 3.25
C PHE A 64 14.93 0.39 3.73
N LYS A 65 15.57 -0.44 2.91
CA LYS A 65 15.92 -1.84 3.25
C LYS A 65 16.63 -1.98 4.59
N ARG A 66 17.70 -1.19 4.81
CA ARG A 66 18.47 -1.26 6.06
C ARG A 66 17.61 -0.85 7.27
N THR A 67 16.92 0.27 7.16
CA THR A 67 16.08 0.82 8.22
C THR A 67 14.94 -0.13 8.58
N CYS A 68 14.30 -0.73 7.57
CA CYS A 68 13.26 -1.76 7.76
C CYS A 68 13.79 -2.93 8.60
N LEU A 69 14.97 -3.46 8.26
CA LEU A 69 15.57 -4.58 8.98
C LEU A 69 15.99 -4.21 10.41
N ILE A 70 16.54 -3.01 10.63
CA ILE A 70 16.94 -2.53 11.97
C ILE A 70 15.71 -2.40 12.88
N LEU A 71 14.57 -1.96 12.33
CA LEU A 71 13.32 -1.84 13.08
C LEU A 71 12.58 -3.18 13.26
N GLY A 72 13.17 -4.30 12.85
CA GLY A 72 12.54 -5.63 12.91
C GLY A 72 11.38 -5.81 11.93
N GLY A 73 11.28 -4.96 10.91
CA GLY A 73 10.27 -5.04 9.86
C GLY A 73 10.56 -6.14 8.84
N ARG A 74 9.58 -6.38 7.96
CA ARG A 74 9.70 -7.34 6.86
C ARG A 74 9.96 -6.61 5.55
N TYR A 75 11.15 -6.81 4.99
CA TYR A 75 11.48 -6.34 3.64
C TYR A 75 11.16 -7.45 2.63
N ILE A 76 10.21 -7.21 1.73
CA ILE A 76 9.81 -8.16 0.69
C ILE A 76 10.49 -7.77 -0.62
N GLU A 77 11.27 -8.69 -1.19
CA GLU A 77 12.03 -8.46 -2.41
C GLU A 77 11.89 -9.67 -3.34
N PHE A 78 11.62 -9.40 -4.62
CA PHE A 78 11.66 -10.43 -5.66
C PHE A 78 13.10 -10.61 -6.12
N ASP A 79 13.76 -11.63 -5.58
CA ASP A 79 15.12 -12.04 -5.96
C ASP A 79 15.08 -13.45 -6.54
N MET A 80 15.88 -13.71 -7.58
CA MET A 80 16.04 -15.04 -8.18
C MET A 80 16.57 -16.07 -7.17
N LYS A 81 17.36 -15.61 -6.18
CA LYS A 81 17.93 -16.50 -5.14
C LYS A 81 16.95 -16.78 -3.99
N ASN A 82 16.02 -15.88 -3.75
CA ASN A 82 15.03 -15.98 -2.69
C ASN A 82 13.65 -15.67 -3.28
N PRO A 83 13.07 -16.61 -4.06
CA PRO A 83 11.84 -16.35 -4.77
C PRO A 83 10.70 -16.12 -3.78
N VAL A 84 10.08 -14.95 -3.85
CA VAL A 84 8.82 -14.67 -3.18
C VAL A 84 7.70 -14.86 -4.19
N SER A 85 6.71 -15.67 -3.85
CA SER A 85 5.46 -15.79 -4.62
C SER A 85 4.35 -15.05 -3.89
N ILE A 86 3.61 -14.22 -4.61
CA ILE A 86 2.39 -13.58 -4.12
C ILE A 86 1.27 -14.06 -5.02
N ASN A 87 0.27 -14.71 -4.42
CA ASN A 87 -0.95 -15.06 -5.12
C ASN A 87 -1.98 -13.93 -4.91
N PRO A 88 -2.36 -13.19 -5.97
CA PRO A 88 -3.34 -12.11 -5.86
C PRO A 88 -4.76 -12.61 -5.55
N PHE A 89 -4.99 -13.92 -5.62
CA PHE A 89 -6.27 -14.59 -5.33
C PHE A 89 -6.37 -15.16 -3.90
N SER A 90 -5.37 -14.89 -3.04
CA SER A 90 -5.28 -15.55 -1.72
C SER A 90 -6.41 -15.17 -0.75
N GLU A 91 -7.01 -13.99 -0.94
CA GLU A 91 -8.03 -13.43 -0.03
C GLU A 91 -9.45 -13.58 -0.58
N VAL A 92 -9.66 -14.39 -1.64
CA VAL A 92 -11.00 -14.65 -2.17
C VAL A 92 -11.72 -15.61 -1.22
N PRO A 93 -12.82 -15.18 -0.58
CA PRO A 93 -13.47 -16.04 0.42
C PRO A 93 -14.30 -17.14 -0.26
N GLU A 94 -14.19 -18.35 0.31
CA GLU A 94 -14.78 -19.57 -0.23
C GLU A 94 -16.15 -19.90 0.40
N ASP A 95 -16.47 -19.31 1.56
CA ASP A 95 -17.73 -19.56 2.26
C ASP A 95 -18.91 -18.81 1.63
N ASP A 96 -20.13 -19.24 1.95
CA ASP A 96 -21.38 -18.67 1.44
C ASP A 96 -22.05 -17.68 2.44
N SER A 97 -21.28 -17.08 3.35
CA SER A 97 -21.82 -16.03 4.20
C SER A 97 -22.17 -14.77 3.39
N ALA A 98 -23.11 -13.96 3.88
CA ALA A 98 -23.49 -12.73 3.19
C ALA A 98 -22.28 -11.78 2.98
N LYS A 99 -21.34 -11.75 3.93
CA LYS A 99 -20.12 -10.93 3.87
C LYS A 99 -19.11 -11.44 2.86
N SER A 100 -18.95 -12.76 2.74
CA SER A 100 -18.03 -13.35 1.76
C SER A 100 -18.55 -13.17 0.33
N ILE A 101 -19.87 -13.25 0.12
CA ILE A 101 -20.49 -12.97 -1.17
C ILE A 101 -20.21 -11.53 -1.62
N GLU A 102 -20.34 -10.56 -0.71
CA GLU A 102 -20.02 -9.15 -0.97
C GLU A 102 -18.53 -8.97 -1.31
N ALA A 103 -17.63 -9.47 -0.46
CA ALA A 103 -16.19 -9.40 -0.70
C ALA A 103 -15.76 -10.07 -2.01
N ARG A 104 -16.39 -11.20 -2.37
CA ARG A 104 -16.15 -11.90 -3.63
C ARG A 104 -16.65 -11.09 -4.83
N SER A 105 -17.81 -10.43 -4.71
CA SER A 105 -18.32 -9.52 -5.75
C SER A 105 -17.36 -8.35 -5.98
N ASP A 106 -16.86 -7.73 -4.91
CA ASP A 106 -15.88 -6.65 -5.00
C ASP A 106 -14.58 -7.12 -5.64
N PHE A 107 -14.11 -8.31 -5.29
CA PHE A 107 -12.95 -8.92 -5.90
C PHE A 107 -13.14 -9.15 -7.41
N LEU A 108 -14.27 -9.78 -7.79
CA LEU A 108 -14.61 -10.07 -9.18
C LEU A 108 -14.74 -8.80 -10.01
N SER A 109 -15.19 -7.67 -9.44
CA SER A 109 -15.24 -6.39 -10.16
C SER A 109 -13.86 -5.88 -10.59
N ASN A 110 -12.81 -6.18 -9.80
CA ASN A 110 -11.42 -5.79 -10.08
C ASN A 110 -10.65 -6.87 -10.87
N PHE A 111 -11.16 -8.09 -10.91
CA PHE A 111 -10.54 -9.24 -11.55
C PHE A 111 -10.15 -9.02 -13.03
N PRO A 112 -10.97 -8.37 -13.88
CA PRO A 112 -10.58 -8.10 -15.27
C PRO A 112 -9.32 -7.23 -15.40
N SER A 113 -9.10 -6.29 -14.47
CA SER A 113 -7.90 -5.43 -14.49
C SER A 113 -6.62 -6.18 -14.15
N ILE A 114 -6.72 -7.13 -13.22
CA ILE A 114 -5.63 -8.02 -12.84
C ILE A 114 -5.30 -8.92 -14.02
N LEU A 115 -6.30 -9.55 -14.64
CA LEU A 115 -6.14 -10.35 -15.85
C LEU A 115 -5.54 -9.56 -17.01
N ALA A 116 -6.01 -8.33 -17.26
CA ALA A 116 -5.47 -7.46 -18.31
C ALA A 116 -3.98 -7.19 -18.10
N THR A 117 -3.59 -6.88 -16.87
CA THR A 117 -2.19 -6.61 -16.50
C THR A 117 -1.31 -7.86 -16.63
N MET A 118 -1.84 -9.04 -16.30
CA MET A 118 -1.11 -10.31 -16.48
C MET A 118 -1.00 -10.72 -17.95
N ALA A 119 -2.05 -10.51 -18.75
CA ALA A 119 -2.10 -10.88 -20.16
C ALA A 119 -1.28 -9.93 -21.04
N ALA A 120 -1.24 -8.64 -20.72
CA ALA A 120 -0.56 -7.62 -21.51
C ALA A 120 0.23 -6.61 -20.63
N PRO A 121 1.28 -7.06 -19.93
CA PRO A 121 1.97 -6.27 -18.90
C PRO A 121 2.71 -5.03 -19.43
N GLN A 122 3.08 -5.01 -20.71
CA GLN A 122 3.86 -3.91 -21.32
C GLN A 122 3.00 -2.91 -22.07
N TYR A 123 2.01 -3.39 -22.82
CA TYR A 123 1.25 -2.59 -23.79
C TYR A 123 -0.22 -2.38 -23.39
N GLY A 124 -0.68 -3.05 -22.33
CA GLY A 124 -2.08 -3.04 -21.94
C GLY A 124 -2.99 -3.77 -22.95
N THR A 125 -4.28 -3.76 -22.67
CA THR A 125 -5.32 -4.34 -23.52
C THR A 125 -5.95 -3.26 -24.39
N SER A 126 -6.29 -3.61 -25.64
CA SER A 126 -7.00 -2.71 -26.55
C SER A 126 -8.47 -2.57 -26.18
N ASP A 127 -9.13 -1.54 -26.71
CA ASP A 127 -10.57 -1.29 -26.54
C ASP A 127 -11.45 -2.46 -27.01
N LEU A 128 -10.95 -3.33 -27.90
CA LEU A 128 -11.64 -4.54 -28.34
C LEU A 128 -11.41 -5.72 -27.38
N GLN A 129 -10.29 -5.73 -26.66
CA GLN A 129 -9.91 -6.78 -25.71
C GLN A 129 -10.51 -6.54 -24.32
N GLN A 130 -10.65 -5.28 -23.89
CA GLN A 130 -11.26 -4.92 -22.60
C GLN A 130 -12.66 -5.54 -22.39
N PRO A 131 -13.59 -5.46 -23.37
CA PRO A 131 -14.93 -6.03 -23.23
C PRO A 131 -14.91 -7.57 -23.23
N MET A 132 -13.91 -8.20 -23.84
CA MET A 132 -13.76 -9.65 -23.79
C MET A 132 -13.41 -10.13 -22.38
N LEU A 133 -12.58 -9.36 -21.64
CA LEU A 133 -12.23 -9.67 -20.26
C LEU A 133 -13.38 -9.46 -19.27
N GLN A 134 -14.30 -8.55 -19.58
CA GLN A 134 -15.49 -8.30 -18.75
C GLN A 134 -16.60 -9.35 -18.92
N ARG A 135 -16.45 -10.27 -19.89
CA ARG A 135 -17.40 -11.37 -20.12
C ARG A 135 -17.04 -12.66 -19.37
N LEU A 136 -15.88 -12.69 -18.71
CA LEU A 136 -15.44 -13.78 -17.84
C LEU A 136 -16.17 -13.72 -16.50
#